data_AF-A0A7S7NS32-F1
#
_entry.id   AF-A0A7S7NS32-F1
#
_cell.length_a   1.000
_cell.length_b   1.000
_cell.length_c   1.000
_cell.angle_alpha   90.00
_cell.angle_beta   90.00
_cell.angle_gamma   90.00
#
_symmetry.space_group_name_H-M   'P 1'
#
loop_
_entity.id
_entity.type
_entity.pdbx_description
1 polymer ?
#
loop_
_entity_poly.entity_id
_entity_poly.type
_entity_poly.pdbx_seq_one_letter_code
_entity_poly.pdbx_strand_id
1 'polypeptide(L)'
;MLPVLRLVGDRKEHPLAEMRQRIADQLNLTEEELAERLASDSQTVVANRVAWAVQYLKSAGAIRAVARWTCWHVTLEFGREEIILQCSD
;
A
#
# COMPACT_ATOMS: atom_id res chain seq x y z
N MET A 1 -2.09 5.10 7.97
CA MET A 1 -1.87 3.81 8.67
C MET A 1 -0.38 3.54 8.78
N LEU A 2 0.15 3.39 10.00
CA LEU A 2 1.58 3.16 10.25
C LEU A 2 2.14 1.86 9.62
N PRO A 3 1.42 0.71 9.61
CA PRO A 3 1.91 -0.52 9.00
C PRO A 3 2.25 -0.37 7.50
N VAL A 4 1.41 0.34 6.75
CA VAL A 4 1.63 0.61 5.31
C VAL A 4 2.89 1.46 5.13
N LEU A 5 3.06 2.52 5.93
CA LEU A 5 4.24 3.40 5.88
C LEU A 5 5.54 2.63 6.14
N ARG A 6 5.55 1.76 7.15
CA ARG A 6 6.71 0.92 7.47
C ARG A 6 7.04 -0.04 6.33
N LEU A 7 6.02 -0.65 5.74
CA LEU A 7 6.18 -1.63 4.67
C LEU A 7 6.72 -0.99 3.39
N VAL A 8 6.26 0.21 3.01
CA VAL A 8 6.82 0.93 1.85
C VAL A 8 8.18 1.56 2.14
N GLY A 9 8.54 1.74 3.42
CA GLY A 9 9.78 2.39 3.86
C GLY A 9 11.06 1.63 3.48
N ASP A 10 10.97 0.34 3.17
CA ASP A 10 12.09 -0.47 2.69
C ASP A 10 12.49 -0.15 1.24
N ARG A 11 11.71 0.71 0.56
CA ARG A 11 11.86 1.10 -0.86
C ARG A 11 11.80 -0.08 -1.82
N LYS A 12 11.32 -1.22 -1.35
CA LYS A 12 11.13 -2.40 -2.17
C LYS A 12 9.75 -2.39 -2.76
N GLU A 13 9.67 -3.36 -3.63
CA GLU A 13 8.55 -3.65 -4.43
C GLU A 13 7.54 -4.51 -3.62
N HIS A 14 6.31 -4.01 -3.37
CA HIS A 14 5.22 -4.78 -2.74
C HIS A 14 3.88 -4.79 -3.53
N PRO A 15 3.41 -5.95 -4.01
CA PRO A 15 2.05 -6.13 -4.51
C PRO A 15 0.99 -5.88 -3.44
N LEU A 16 -0.15 -5.29 -3.81
CA LEU A 16 -1.21 -4.94 -2.84
C LEU A 16 -1.75 -6.17 -2.09
N ALA A 17 -1.73 -7.35 -2.71
CA ALA A 17 -2.12 -8.61 -2.07
C ALA A 17 -1.15 -9.03 -0.96
N GLU A 18 0.15 -8.90 -1.20
CA GLU A 18 1.20 -9.16 -0.22
C GLU A 18 1.14 -8.14 0.93
N MET A 19 0.92 -6.87 0.61
CA MET A 19 0.75 -5.83 1.64
C MET A 19 -0.39 -6.17 2.60
N ARG A 20 -1.53 -6.64 2.09
CA ARG A 20 -2.68 -7.04 2.94
C ARG A 20 -2.31 -8.17 3.89
N GLN A 21 -1.65 -9.21 3.39
CA GLN A 21 -1.21 -10.36 4.19
C GLN A 21 -0.23 -9.90 5.29
N ARG A 22 0.85 -9.21 4.90
CA ARG A 22 1.85 -8.73 5.87
C ARG A 22 1.30 -7.78 6.92
N ILE A 23 0.33 -6.95 6.54
CA ILE A 23 -0.31 -6.02 7.48
C ILE A 23 -1.24 -6.78 8.44
N ALA A 24 -1.96 -7.79 7.97
CA ALA A 24 -2.74 -8.66 8.83
C ALA A 24 -1.85 -9.38 9.85
N ASP A 25 -0.72 -9.94 9.39
CA ASP A 25 0.27 -10.59 10.26
C ASP A 25 0.84 -9.61 11.28
N GLN A 26 1.23 -8.39 10.87
CA GLN A 26 1.78 -7.37 11.77
C GLN A 26 0.79 -6.91 12.84
N LEU A 27 -0.51 -6.94 12.53
CA LEU A 27 -1.57 -6.56 13.44
C LEU A 27 -2.12 -7.75 14.24
N ASN A 28 -1.63 -8.97 13.98
CA ASN A 28 -2.11 -10.23 14.54
C ASN A 28 -3.64 -10.37 14.42
N LEU A 29 -4.18 -10.04 13.24
CA LEU A 29 -5.62 -10.12 13.02
C LEU A 29 -6.09 -11.56 13.01
N THR A 30 -7.24 -11.82 13.64
CA THR A 30 -7.88 -13.13 13.55
C THR A 30 -8.57 -13.32 12.19
N GLU A 31 -8.97 -14.56 11.88
CA GLU A 31 -9.73 -14.86 10.66
C GLU A 31 -11.06 -14.09 10.64
N GLU A 32 -11.70 -13.92 11.80
CA GLU A 32 -12.94 -13.15 11.93
C GLU A 32 -12.73 -11.66 11.62
N GLU A 33 -11.65 -11.06 12.11
CA GLU A 33 -11.29 -9.65 11.85
C GLU A 33 -10.86 -9.44 10.39
N LEU A 34 -10.19 -10.42 9.79
CA LEU A 34 -9.85 -10.43 8.37
C LEU A 34 -11.08 -10.55 7.47
N ALA A 35 -12.05 -11.35 7.90
CA ALA A 35 -13.32 -11.56 7.21
C ALA A 35 -14.32 -10.42 7.44
N GLU A 36 -14.08 -9.51 8.40
CA GLU A 36 -14.95 -8.39 8.69
C GLU A 36 -15.18 -7.54 7.43
N ARG A 37 -16.45 -7.35 7.06
CA ARG A 37 -16.87 -6.62 5.85
C ARG A 37 -17.40 -5.24 6.21
N LEU A 38 -17.21 -4.30 5.28
CA LEU A 38 -17.85 -2.99 5.40
C LEU A 38 -19.37 -3.11 5.33
N ALA A 39 -20.09 -2.06 5.77
CA ALA A 39 -21.54 -1.97 5.62
C ALA A 39 -22.04 -2.06 4.16
N SER A 40 -21.16 -1.78 3.18
CA SER A 40 -21.44 -1.96 1.75
C SER A 40 -21.29 -3.40 1.26
N ASP A 41 -20.81 -4.30 2.11
CA ASP A 41 -20.58 -5.74 1.90
C ASP A 41 -19.68 -6.14 0.72
N SER A 42 -19.09 -5.19 0.01
CA SER A 42 -18.28 -5.44 -1.19
C SER A 42 -16.80 -5.72 -0.91
N GLN A 43 -16.28 -5.26 0.22
CA GLN A 43 -14.86 -5.34 0.59
C GLN A 43 -14.71 -5.62 2.08
N THR A 44 -13.63 -6.31 2.46
CA THR A 44 -13.24 -6.42 3.86
C THR A 44 -12.72 -5.08 4.38
N VAL A 45 -12.89 -4.85 5.68
CA VAL A 45 -12.42 -3.63 6.35
C VAL A 45 -10.92 -3.46 6.12
N VAL A 46 -10.13 -4.51 6.34
CA VAL A 46 -8.66 -4.50 6.15
C VAL A 46 -8.28 -4.16 4.72
N ALA A 47 -8.89 -4.81 3.72
CA ALA A 47 -8.59 -4.54 2.32
C ALA A 47 -8.88 -3.08 1.95
N ASN A 48 -10.01 -2.54 2.43
CA ASN A 48 -10.38 -1.15 2.20
C ASN A 48 -9.39 -0.18 2.85
N ARG A 49 -9.04 -0.39 4.11
CA ARG A 49 -8.11 0.46 4.85
C ARG A 49 -6.73 0.49 4.19
N VAL A 50 -6.21 -0.67 3.77
CA VAL A 50 -4.93 -0.77 3.05
C VAL A 50 -5.00 -0.02 1.72
N ALA A 51 -6.07 -0.22 0.94
CA ALA A 51 -6.25 0.48 -0.33
C ALA A 51 -6.28 2.01 -0.16
N TRP A 52 -6.98 2.52 0.85
CA TRP A 52 -7.01 3.95 1.15
C TRP A 52 -5.65 4.50 1.58
N ALA A 53 -4.94 3.81 2.47
CA ALA A 53 -3.61 4.25 2.89
C ALA A 53 -2.65 4.34 1.71
N VAL A 54 -2.67 3.34 0.82
CA VAL A 54 -1.90 3.36 -0.43
C VAL A 54 -2.32 4.54 -1.32
N GLN A 55 -3.62 4.77 -1.49
CA GLN A 55 -4.10 5.89 -2.31
C GLN A 55 -3.66 7.24 -1.74
N TYR A 56 -3.74 7.46 -0.43
CA TYR A 56 -3.26 8.68 0.20
C TYR A 56 -1.77 8.91 -0.03
N LEU A 57 -0.94 7.88 0.09
CA LEU A 57 0.49 7.98 -0.17
C LEU A 57 0.79 8.26 -1.65
N LYS A 58 0.01 7.69 -2.56
CA LYS A 58 0.08 8.03 -4.00
C LYS A 58 -0.27 9.50 -4.25
N SER A 59 -1.39 9.96 -3.69
CA SER A 59 -1.83 11.35 -3.80
C SER A 59 -0.84 12.34 -3.18
N ALA A 60 -0.11 11.94 -2.14
CA ALA A 60 0.95 12.73 -1.52
C ALA A 60 2.27 12.72 -2.32
N GLY A 61 2.38 11.97 -3.42
CA GLY A 61 3.63 11.79 -4.16
C GLY A 61 4.68 10.96 -3.41
N ALA A 62 4.30 10.33 -2.29
CA ALA A 62 5.20 9.52 -1.50
C ALA A 62 5.47 8.16 -2.15
N ILE A 63 4.51 7.61 -2.91
CA ILE A 63 4.69 6.35 -3.64
C ILE A 63 4.09 6.40 -5.06
N ARG A 64 4.64 5.64 -6.00
CA ARG A 64 4.18 5.58 -7.41
C ARG A 64 3.67 4.19 -7.78
N ALA A 65 2.67 4.10 -8.65
CA ALA A 65 2.26 2.83 -9.23
C ALA A 65 3.02 2.62 -10.55
N VAL A 66 3.64 1.45 -10.74
CA VAL A 66 4.21 1.04 -12.05
C VAL A 66 3.23 0.11 -12.78
N ALA A 67 2.26 -0.50 -12.07
CA ALA A 67 1.16 -1.27 -12.66
C ALA A 67 -0.13 -1.18 -11.83
N ARG A 68 -1.27 -1.54 -12.44
CA ARG A 68 -2.62 -1.39 -11.84
C ARG A 68 -2.82 -2.10 -10.49
N TRP A 69 -2.01 -3.11 -10.16
CA TRP A 69 -2.09 -3.92 -8.92
C TRP A 69 -0.85 -3.82 -8.03
N THR A 70 0.14 -3.02 -8.42
CA THR A 70 1.47 -3.02 -7.81
C THR A 70 1.86 -1.60 -7.41
N CYS A 71 2.19 -1.41 -6.14
CA CYS A 71 2.53 -0.12 -5.58
C CYS A 71 4.01 -0.10 -5.24
N TRP A 72 4.74 0.91 -5.71
CA TRP A 72 6.19 0.94 -5.60
C TRP A 72 6.74 2.30 -5.19
N HIS A 73 7.96 2.23 -4.63
CA HIS A 73 8.95 3.28 -4.46
C HIS A 73 8.58 4.49 -3.59
N VAL A 74 9.26 4.63 -2.43
CA VAL A 74 9.24 5.88 -1.65
C VAL A 74 10.15 6.90 -2.32
N THR A 75 9.55 7.91 -2.94
CA THR A 75 10.28 9.12 -3.35
C THR A 75 10.54 9.97 -2.10
N LEU A 76 11.81 10.12 -1.72
CA LEU A 76 12.22 11.00 -0.62
C LEU A 76 12.20 12.48 -1.00
N GLU A 77 11.79 12.82 -2.22
CA GLU A 77 11.71 14.21 -2.68
C GLU A 77 10.29 14.72 -2.52
N PHE A 78 10.02 15.26 -1.32
CA PHE A 78 8.80 15.97 -1.01
C PHE A 78 8.80 17.30 -1.77
N GLY A 79 8.33 17.27 -3.02
CA GLY A 79 8.15 18.44 -3.87
C GLY A 79 9.11 18.52 -5.05
N ARG A 80 8.55 18.38 -6.26
CA ARG A 80 9.10 18.75 -7.58
C ARG A 80 10.51 18.23 -7.89
N GLU A 81 10.58 17.10 -8.59
CA GLU A 81 11.11 17.01 -9.97
C GLU A 81 10.93 15.59 -10.51
N GLU A 82 10.54 15.49 -11.78
CA GLU A 82 10.41 14.23 -12.51
C GLU A 82 11.79 13.59 -12.68
N ILE A 83 12.13 12.67 -11.79
CA ILE A 83 13.23 11.74 -12.04
C ILE A 83 12.61 10.41 -12.46
N ILE A 84 12.34 10.31 -13.76
CA ILE A 84 12.11 9.05 -14.46
C ILE A 84 13.47 8.33 -14.49
N LEU A 85 13.81 7.61 -13.42
CA LEU A 85 14.87 6.61 -13.49
C LEU A 85 14.31 5.39 -14.21
N GLN A 86 14.91 5.15 -15.37
CA GLN A 86 14.64 4.05 -16.28
C GLN A 86 14.58 2.72 -15.54
N CYS A 87 13.46 2.01 -15.66
CA CYS A 87 13.47 0.55 -15.60
C CYS A 87 14.02 0.05 -16.94
N SER A 88 15.31 -0.27 -16.97
CA SER A 88 15.86 -1.37 -17.78
C SER A 88 15.70 -2.63 -16.91
N ASP A 89 15.22 -3.79 -17.37
CA ASP A 89 15.03 -4.34 -18.72
C ASP A 89 13.60 -4.85 -18.96
#